data_AF-A0A2W7MHB5-F1
#
_entry.id   AF-A0A2W7MHB5-F1
#
_cell.length_a   1.000
_cell.length_b   1.000
_cell.length_c   1.000
_cell.angle_alpha   90.00
_cell.angle_beta   90.00
_cell.angle_gamma   90.00
#
_symmetry.space_group_name_H-M   'P 1'
#
loop_
_entity.id
_entity.type
_entity.pdbx_description
1 polymer ?
#
loop_
_entity_poly.entity_id
_entity_poly.type
_entity_poly.pdbx_seq_one_letter_code
_entity_poly.pdbx_strand_id
1 'polypeptide(L)'
;MKLNMEQRRIVELEPNGHMMVKGVAGSGKTTVAVRRISFLQNHYSPEEEDTILLVTYNKTLLHYIKYQYHKLAEEEQNYEKLFSNDSEVKIVTIDSIMYKYFTQYMRRMKLSLKTSNNLLEHKIMVRQYIVRNKNILKIK
;
A
#
# COMPACT_ATOMS: atom_id res chain seq x y z
N MET A 1 3.48 -6.78 22.58
CA MET A 1 2.71 -8.05 22.42
C MET A 1 3.67 -9.12 21.90
N LYS A 2 3.69 -10.31 22.52
CA LYS A 2 4.58 -11.40 22.10
C LYS A 2 3.97 -12.11 20.89
N LEU A 3 4.75 -12.27 19.82
CA LEU A 3 4.33 -13.07 18.66
C LEU A 3 4.23 -14.54 19.05
N ASN A 4 3.22 -15.23 18.53
CA ASN A 4 3.16 -16.69 18.61
C ASN A 4 4.19 -17.33 17.63
N MET A 5 4.37 -18.65 17.70
CA MET A 5 5.38 -19.35 16.89
C MET A 5 5.15 -19.21 15.38
N GLU A 6 3.90 -19.31 14.90
CA GLU A 6 3.61 -19.18 13.47
C GLU A 6 3.83 -17.75 12.96
N GLN A 7 3.37 -16.76 13.71
CA GLN A 7 3.57 -15.35 13.38
C GLN A 7 5.07 -15.02 13.33
N ARG A 8 5.85 -15.51 14.30
CA ARG A 8 7.30 -15.34 14.31
C ARG A 8 7.95 -15.98 13.09
N ARG A 9 7.58 -17.23 12.77
CA ARG A 9 8.06 -17.92 11.56
C ARG A 9 7.79 -17.11 10.29
N ILE A 10 6.63 -16.45 10.19
CA ILE A 10 6.30 -15.59 9.03
C ILE A 10 7.12 -14.30 9.04
N VAL A 11 7.36 -13.70 10.21
CA VAL A 11 8.18 -12.47 10.32
C VAL A 11 9.62 -12.74 9.91
N GLU A 12 10.21 -13.81 10.45
CA GLU A 12 11.63 -14.16 10.30
C GLU A 12 11.92 -14.95 9.01
N LEU A 13 10.91 -15.23 8.19
CA LEU A 13 11.10 -15.97 6.95
C LEU A 13 11.97 -15.17 5.97
N GLU A 14 13.05 -15.79 5.50
CA GLU A 14 13.91 -15.24 4.46
C GLU A 14 13.11 -14.83 3.21
N PRO A 15 13.43 -13.68 2.58
CA PRO A 15 12.80 -13.28 1.32
C PRO A 15 13.06 -14.32 0.21
N ASN A 16 12.04 -15.11 -0.13
CA ASN A 16 12.11 -16.06 -1.23
C ASN A 16 10.87 -15.94 -2.13
N GLY A 17 10.93 -14.98 -3.07
CA GLY A 17 9.84 -14.72 -4.01
C GLY A 17 8.53 -14.31 -3.35
N HIS A 18 7.41 -14.78 -3.92
CA HIS A 18 6.07 -14.41 -3.47
C HIS A 18 5.59 -15.28 -2.31
N MET A 19 5.06 -14.64 -1.27
CA MET A 19 4.47 -15.33 -0.12
C MET A 19 3.01 -14.87 0.10
N MET A 20 2.11 -15.83 0.31
CA MET A 20 0.72 -15.56 0.69
C MET A 20 0.48 -15.94 2.15
N VAL A 21 0.10 -14.95 2.96
CA VAL A 21 -0.21 -15.15 4.39
C VAL A 21 -1.73 -15.15 4.59
N LYS A 22 -2.28 -16.29 5.04
CA LYS A 22 -3.72 -16.46 5.31
C LYS A 22 -3.99 -16.47 6.82
N GLY A 23 -5.18 -16.02 7.21
CA GLY A 23 -5.62 -16.11 8.60
C GLY A 23 -6.99 -15.47 8.83
N VAL A 24 -7.68 -15.89 9.88
CA VAL A 24 -9.01 -15.38 10.27
C VAL A 24 -8.96 -13.91 10.73
N ALA A 25 -10.12 -13.27 10.91
CA ALA A 25 -10.18 -11.94 11.51
C ALA A 25 -9.54 -11.95 12.91
N GLY A 26 -8.82 -10.88 13.25
CA GLY A 26 -8.11 -10.80 14.54
C GLY A 26 -6.84 -11.64 14.66
N SER A 27 -6.44 -12.41 13.64
CA SER A 27 -5.25 -13.28 13.70
C SER A 27 -3.89 -12.55 13.74
N GLY A 28 -3.88 -11.22 13.77
CA GLY A 28 -2.65 -10.42 13.85
C GLY A 28 -1.90 -10.20 12.53
N LYS A 29 -2.53 -10.41 11.36
CA LYS A 29 -1.90 -10.21 10.03
C LYS A 29 -1.20 -8.85 9.88
N THR A 30 -1.87 -7.77 10.29
CA THR A 30 -1.31 -6.43 10.23
C THR A 30 -0.07 -6.30 11.14
N THR A 31 -0.11 -6.86 12.35
CA THR A 31 1.04 -6.86 13.27
C THR A 31 2.21 -7.65 12.71
N VAL A 32 1.96 -8.80 12.09
CA VAL A 32 2.97 -9.60 11.39
C VAL A 32 3.60 -8.80 10.25
N ALA A 33 2.79 -8.11 9.44
CA ALA A 33 3.30 -7.28 8.35
C ALA A 33 4.23 -6.16 8.86
N VAL A 34 3.82 -5.45 9.93
CA VAL A 34 4.64 -4.37 10.50
C VAL A 34 5.95 -4.91 11.10
N ARG A 35 5.91 -6.01 11.86
CA ARG A 35 7.13 -6.61 12.40
C ARG A 35 8.05 -7.19 11.34
N ARG A 36 7.48 -7.68 10.23
CA ARG A 36 8.26 -8.13 9.08
C ARG A 36 9.02 -6.98 8.42
N ILE A 37 8.48 -5.77 8.39
CA ILE A 37 9.22 -4.59 7.88
C ILE A 37 10.50 -4.37 8.70
N SER A 38 10.39 -4.29 10.04
CA SER A 38 11.57 -4.11 10.91
C SER A 38 12.57 -5.24 10.73
N PHE A 39 12.11 -6.50 10.67
CA PHE A 39 12.99 -7.63 10.40
C PHE A 39 13.74 -7.53 9.05
N LEU A 40 13.02 -7.16 7.98
CA LEU A 40 13.61 -6.98 6.65
C LEU A 40 14.62 -5.82 6.64
N GLN A 41 14.27 -4.70 7.26
CA GLN A 41 15.15 -3.54 7.39
C GLN A 41 16.46 -3.91 8.10
N ASN A 42 16.37 -4.70 9.18
CA ASN A 42 17.53 -5.03 10.00
C ASN A 42 18.44 -6.13 9.44
N HIS A 43 17.93 -6.99 8.56
CA HIS A 43 18.66 -8.18 8.10
C HIS A 43 18.86 -8.25 6.58
N TYR A 44 18.07 -7.52 5.80
CA TYR A 44 18.02 -7.65 4.33
C TYR A 44 17.96 -6.30 3.60
N SER A 45 18.21 -5.17 4.28
CA SER A 45 18.27 -3.85 3.66
C SER A 45 19.46 -3.04 4.20
N PRO A 46 20.71 -3.50 3.95
CA PRO A 46 21.91 -2.88 4.50
C PRO A 46 22.25 -1.53 3.84
N GLU A 47 21.78 -1.27 2.62
CA GLU A 47 22.14 -0.07 1.85
C GLU A 47 21.09 1.05 2.01
N GLU A 48 21.51 2.31 1.87
CA GLU A 48 20.60 3.47 1.95
C GLU A 48 19.59 3.47 0.79
N GLU A 49 19.96 2.94 -0.37
CA GLU A 49 19.10 2.83 -1.55
C GLU A 49 18.06 1.72 -1.44
N ASP A 50 18.19 0.83 -0.44
CA ASP A 50 17.20 -0.23 -0.23
C ASP A 50 15.88 0.37 0.23
N THR A 51 14.79 -0.12 -0.36
CA THR A 51 13.45 0.40 -0.07
C THR A 51 12.47 -0.71 0.25
N ILE A 52 11.70 -0.52 1.33
CA ILE A 52 10.61 -1.41 1.71
C ILE A 52 9.30 -0.68 1.49
N LEU A 53 8.42 -1.25 0.65
CA LEU A 53 7.11 -0.70 0.35
C LEU A 53 5.99 -1.51 1.00
N LEU A 54 5.25 -0.90 1.91
CA LEU A 54 3.96 -1.42 2.38
C LEU A 54 2.82 -0.63 1.73
N VAL A 55 1.94 -1.37 1.05
CA VAL A 55 0.74 -0.83 0.42
C VAL A 55 -0.51 -1.27 1.20
N THR A 56 -1.42 -0.33 1.44
CA THR A 56 -2.69 -0.60 2.11
C THR A 56 -3.89 0.01 1.37
N TYR A 57 -5.10 -0.38 1.78
CA TYR A 57 -6.34 -0.02 1.10
C TYR A 57 -6.81 1.40 1.43
N ASN A 58 -6.91 1.75 2.72
CA ASN A 58 -7.51 3.02 3.13
C ASN A 58 -6.63 3.82 4.09
N LYS A 59 -6.96 5.12 4.24
CA LYS A 59 -6.22 6.04 5.09
C LYS A 59 -6.29 5.66 6.58
N THR A 60 -7.41 5.15 7.07
CA THR A 60 -7.51 4.77 8.49
C THR A 60 -6.52 3.66 8.84
N LEU A 61 -6.47 2.62 8.02
CA LEU A 61 -5.53 1.50 8.18
C LEU A 61 -4.09 1.96 7.96
N LEU A 62 -3.85 2.90 7.03
CA LEU A 62 -2.54 3.53 6.85
C LEU A 62 -2.03 4.16 8.15
N HIS A 63 -2.83 5.03 8.78
CA HIS A 63 -2.42 5.71 10.01
C HIS A 63 -2.21 4.72 11.16
N TYR A 64 -3.07 3.71 11.27
CA TYR A 64 -2.90 2.64 12.26
C TYR A 64 -1.57 1.89 12.05
N ILE A 65 -1.25 1.49 10.82
CA ILE A 65 0.00 0.79 10.51
C ILE A 65 1.21 1.67 10.82
N LYS A 66 1.19 2.95 10.44
CA LYS A 66 2.26 3.91 10.76
C LYS A 66 2.47 4.06 12.26
N TYR A 67 1.37 4.21 13.01
CA TYR A 67 1.44 4.29 14.48
C TYR A 67 2.09 3.05 15.08
N GLN A 68 1.67 1.84 14.65
CA GLN A 68 2.26 0.59 15.13
C GLN A 68 3.74 0.46 14.76
N TYR A 69 4.12 0.92 13.57
CA TYR A 69 5.51 0.91 13.10
C TYR A 69 6.39 1.82 13.95
N HIS A 70 5.99 3.09 14.15
CA HIS A 70 6.74 4.03 14.99
C HIS A 70 6.88 3.55 16.43
N LYS A 71 5.81 2.99 17.00
CA LYS A 71 5.85 2.40 18.34
C LYS A 71 6.87 1.26 18.45
N LEU A 72 6.97 0.40 17.43
CA LEU A 72 7.97 -0.67 17.43
C LEU A 72 9.40 -0.12 17.31
N ALA A 73 9.61 0.89 16.47
CA ALA A 73 10.90 1.56 16.36
C ALA A 73 11.32 2.20 17.70
N GLU A 74 10.40 2.84 18.43
CA GLU A 74 10.68 3.39 19.77
C GLU A 74 11.02 2.29 20.80
N GLU A 75 10.35 1.13 20.74
CA GLU A 75 10.66 -0.02 21.59
C GLU A 75 12.05 -0.62 21.28
N GLU A 76 12.47 -0.63 20.01
CA GLU A 76 13.75 -1.18 19.51
C GLU A 76 14.93 -0.20 19.66
N GLN A 77 14.68 1.11 19.61
CA GLN A 77 15.68 2.18 19.82
C GLN A 77 16.33 2.18 21.21
N ASN A 78 15.78 1.44 22.17
CA ASN A 78 16.41 1.21 23.47
C ASN A 78 17.59 0.20 23.41
N TYR A 79 17.73 -0.56 22.31
CA TYR A 79 18.76 -1.60 22.15
C TYR A 79 19.75 -1.34 20.99
N GLU A 80 19.36 -0.59 19.94
CA GLU A 80 20.12 -0.50 18.68
C GLU A 80 20.51 0.91 18.22
N LYS A 81 20.97 1.80 19.12
CA LYS A 81 21.65 3.05 18.69
C LYS A 81 22.99 2.83 17.96
N LEU A 82 23.39 1.58 17.68
CA LEU A 82 24.71 1.21 17.14
C LEU A 82 24.72 0.80 15.65
N PHE A 83 23.56 0.52 15.04
CA PHE A 83 23.44 0.14 13.63
C PHE A 83 22.25 0.88 13.00
N SER A 84 22.44 2.15 12.63
CA SER A 84 21.42 2.89 11.89
C SER A 84 21.37 2.39 10.45
N ASN A 85 20.48 1.41 10.18
CA ASN A 85 20.10 1.04 8.82
C ASN A 85 19.20 2.14 8.25
N ASP A 86 19.75 2.93 7.33
CA ASP A 86 19.10 4.11 6.73
C ASP A 86 18.11 3.77 5.59
N SER A 87 17.85 2.49 5.33
CA SER A 87 16.92 2.05 4.28
C SER A 87 15.53 2.68 4.41
N GLU A 88 14.95 3.15 3.30
CA GLU A 88 13.70 3.92 3.33
C GLU A 88 12.46 3.01 3.39
N VAL A 89 11.70 3.09 4.48
CA VAL A 89 10.39 2.43 4.61
C VAL A 89 9.26 3.34 4.13
N LYS A 90 8.60 2.96 3.03
CA LYS A 90 7.43 3.63 2.46
C LYS A 90 6.12 2.92 2.83
N ILE A 91 5.30 3.56 3.67
CA ILE A 91 3.94 3.09 4.01
C ILE A 91 2.92 4.00 3.34
N VAL A 92 2.18 3.50 2.34
CA VAL A 92 1.28 4.28 1.47
C VAL A 92 -0.01 3.53 1.11
N THR A 93 -1.03 4.25 0.62
CA THR A 93 -2.22 3.61 0.04
C THR A 93 -2.01 3.31 -1.44
N ILE A 94 -2.72 2.30 -1.96
CA ILE A 94 -2.69 1.98 -3.39
C ILE A 94 -3.09 3.18 -4.26
N ASP A 95 -4.13 3.91 -3.87
CA ASP A 95 -4.61 5.08 -4.60
C ASP A 95 -3.55 6.18 -4.68
N SER A 96 -2.75 6.34 -3.63
CA SER A 96 -1.68 7.35 -3.59
C SER A 96 -0.56 7.00 -4.57
N ILE A 97 -0.22 5.72 -4.69
CA ILE A 97 0.74 5.22 -5.69
C ILE A 97 0.18 5.44 -7.10
N MET A 98 -1.06 5.01 -7.34
CA MET A 98 -1.70 5.13 -8.64
C MET A 98 -1.79 6.59 -9.09
N TYR A 99 -2.21 7.49 -8.19
CA TYR A 99 -2.32 8.91 -8.49
C TYR A 99 -0.95 9.55 -8.78
N LYS A 100 0.10 9.16 -8.05
CA LYS A 100 1.48 9.60 -8.32
C LYS A 100 1.90 9.23 -9.75
N TYR A 101 1.71 7.98 -10.17
CA TYR A 101 2.07 7.56 -11.53
C TYR A 101 1.18 8.20 -12.61
N PHE A 102 -0.12 8.34 -12.32
CA PHE A 102 -1.05 9.01 -13.22
C PHE A 102 -0.64 10.46 -13.50
N THR A 103 -0.30 11.22 -12.45
CA THR A 103 0.15 12.61 -12.61
C THR A 103 1.49 12.71 -13.35
N GLN A 104 2.43 11.80 -13.11
CA GLN A 104 3.69 11.73 -13.86
C GLN A 104 3.44 11.44 -15.35
N TYR A 105 2.56 10.50 -15.65
CA TYR A 105 2.17 10.15 -17.02
C TYR A 105 1.53 11.35 -17.73
N MET A 106 0.59 12.04 -17.08
CA MET A 106 -0.05 13.24 -17.65
C MET A 106 0.97 14.33 -17.98
N ARG A 107 1.96 14.57 -17.09
CA ARG A 107 3.01 15.58 -17.32
C ARG A 107 3.88 15.22 -18.51
N ARG A 108 4.27 13.94 -18.63
CA ARG A 108 5.07 13.44 -19.76
C ARG A 108 4.34 13.57 -21.10
N MET A 109 3.04 13.26 -21.11
CA MET A 109 2.22 13.26 -22.32
C MET A 109 1.54 14.62 -22.61
N LYS A 110 1.72 15.63 -21.74
CA LYS A 110 1.05 16.94 -21.80
C LYS A 110 -0.48 16.82 -21.89
N LEU A 111 -1.06 15.86 -21.18
CA LEU A 111 -2.49 15.57 -21.20
C LEU A 111 -3.25 16.39 -20.14
N SER A 112 -4.42 16.92 -20.50
CA SER A 112 -5.34 17.62 -19.59
C SER A 112 -6.47 16.71 -19.10
N LEU A 113 -6.13 15.51 -18.62
CA LEU A 113 -7.10 14.57 -18.03
C LEU A 113 -7.45 14.98 -16.59
N LYS A 114 -8.67 14.68 -16.15
CA LYS A 114 -9.09 14.88 -14.75
C LYS A 114 -9.66 13.58 -14.22
N THR A 115 -9.42 13.29 -12.94
CA THR A 115 -10.12 12.20 -12.26
C THR A 115 -11.61 12.50 -12.29
N SER A 116 -12.41 11.51 -12.69
CA SER A 116 -13.85 11.66 -12.68
C SER A 116 -14.36 11.71 -11.24
N ASN A 117 -15.49 12.39 -11.01
CA ASN A 117 -16.25 12.28 -9.79
C ASN A 117 -17.50 11.43 -10.05
N ASN A 118 -18.11 10.84 -9.01
CA ASN A 118 -19.31 9.99 -9.17
C ASN A 118 -20.41 10.66 -10.02
N LEU A 119 -20.59 11.97 -9.86
CA LEU A 119 -21.54 12.76 -10.65
C LEU A 119 -21.19 12.79 -12.15
N LEU A 120 -19.91 12.95 -12.48
CA LEU A 120 -19.41 12.97 -13.84
C LEU A 120 -19.40 11.56 -14.45
N GLU A 121 -19.08 10.52 -13.68
CA GLU A 121 -19.20 9.12 -14.10
C GLU A 121 -20.65 8.78 -14.43
N HIS A 122 -21.59 9.11 -13.54
CA HIS A 122 -23.02 8.93 -13.78
C HIS A 122 -23.50 9.72 -15.01
N LYS A 123 -23.10 10.99 -15.15
CA LYS A 123 -23.43 11.80 -16.33
C LYS A 123 -22.88 11.21 -17.62
N ILE A 124 -21.64 10.72 -17.62
CA ILE A 124 -21.02 10.07 -18.79
C ILE A 124 -21.76 8.77 -19.10
N MET A 125 -22.08 7.96 -18.10
CA MET A 125 -22.81 6.70 -18.26
C MET A 125 -24.19 6.91 -18.86
N VAL A 126 -24.97 7.87 -18.33
CA VAL A 126 -26.28 8.26 -18.87
C VAL A 126 -26.14 8.79 -20.31
N ARG A 127 -25.15 9.65 -20.57
CA ARG A 127 -24.90 10.17 -21.92
C ARG A 127 -24.55 9.06 -22.91
N GLN A 128 -23.70 8.11 -22.54
CA GLN A 128 -23.33 6.97 -23.39
C GLN A 128 -24.52 6.04 -23.63
N TYR A 129 -25.36 5.81 -22.62
CA TYR A 129 -26.61 5.07 -22.77
C TYR A 129 -27.54 5.74 -23.78
N ILE A 130 -27.75 7.06 -23.67
CA ILE A 130 -28.59 7.81 -24.62
C ILE A 130 -28.02 7.77 -26.05
N VAL A 131 -26.71 7.93 -26.21
CA VAL A 131 -26.06 7.88 -27.54
C VAL A 131 -26.22 6.50 -28.18
N ARG A 132 -26.04 5.41 -27.43
CA ARG A 132 -26.27 4.04 -27.93
C ARG A 132 -27.73 3.81 -28.33
N ASN A 133 -28.68 4.34 -27.56
CA ASN A 133 -30.10 4.13 -27.81
C ASN A 133 -30.71 5.12 -28.82
N LYS A 134 -30.02 6.22 -29.17
CA LYS A 134 -30.45 7.13 -30.24
C LYS A 134 -30.49 6.47 -31.62
N ASN A 135 -29.71 5.41 -31.86
CA ASN A 135 -29.77 4.64 -33.10
C ASN A 135 -30.97 3.67 -33.15
N ILE A 136 -31.63 3.40 -32.02
CA ILE A 136 -32.81 2.54 -31.94
C ILE A 136 -34.10 3.35 -32.15
N LEU A 137 -34.10 4.64 -31.80
CA LEU A 137 -35.27 5.52 -31.87
C LEU A 137 -35.44 6.27 -33.21
N LYS A 138 -34.50 6.12 -34.15
CA LYS A 138 -34.64 6.66 -35.53
C LYS A 138 -35.30 5.69 -36.52
N ILE A 139 -35.74 4.52 -36.04
CA ILE A 139 -36.60 3.61 -36.81
C ILE A 139 -38.03 3.78 -36.27
N LYS A 140 -38.72 4.80 -36.74
CA LYS A 140 -40.19 4.90 -36.80
C LYS A 140 -40.57 6.03 -37.74
#